data_AF-A0A2U8WII9-F1
#
_entry.id   AF-A0A2U8WII9-F1
#
_cell.length_a   1.000
_cell.length_b   1.000
_cell.length_c   1.000
_cell.angle_alpha   90.00
_cell.angle_beta   90.00
_cell.angle_gamma   90.00
#
_symmetry.space_group_name_H-M   'P 1'
#
loop_
_entity.id
_entity.type
_entity.pdbx_description
1 polymer ?
#
loop_
_entity_poly.entity_id
_entity_poly.type
_entity_poly.pdbx_seq_one_letter_code
_entity_poly.pdbx_strand_id
1 'polypeptide(L)' 'MTKLFIARVRGPSGDRPLVTVRAAAEGEAKLFLEAAYPDDDVVEVAEPGDWVSTSDTGTTAGDVREHPGVAWQAPTTGLS' A
#
# COMPACT_ATOMS: atom_id res chain seq x y z
N MET A 1 -9.06 3.51 15.17
CA MET A 1 -9.65 2.73 14.06
C MET A 1 -8.68 2.81 12.90
N THR A 2 -8.36 1.69 12.24
CA THR A 2 -7.44 1.66 11.10
C THR A 2 -8.21 1.82 9.78
N LYS A 3 -7.59 2.46 8.80
CA LYS A 3 -8.04 2.51 7.41
C LYS A 3 -7.07 1.74 6.52
N LEU A 4 -7.50 1.47 5.30
CA LEU A 4 -6.69 0.82 4.29
C LEU A 4 -5.93 1.87 3.49
N PHE A 5 -4.66 1.60 3.22
CA PHE A 5 -3.84 2.32 2.26
C PHE A 5 -3.32 1.35 1.21
N ILE A 6 -3.03 1.87 0.03
CA ILE A 6 -2.25 1.20 -1.00
C ILE A 6 -0.87 1.84 -1.08
N ALA A 7 0.13 1.05 -1.44
CA ALA A 7 1.50 1.51 -1.61
C ALA A 7 2.15 0.97 -2.87
N ARG A 8 3.01 1.82 -3.44
CA ARG A 8 3.98 1.45 -4.46
C ARG A 8 5.31 1.21 -3.77
N VAL A 9 5.76 -0.04 -3.79
CA VAL A 9 7.06 -0.44 -3.25
C VAL A 9 7.96 -0.87 -4.40
N ARG A 10 9.22 -0.46 -4.36
CA ARG A 10 10.22 -0.81 -5.38
C ARG A 10 11.43 -1.46 -4.71
N GLY A 11 11.67 -2.72 -5.06
CA GLY A 11 12.86 -3.42 -4.62
C GLY A 11 13.96 -3.46 -5.69
N PRO A 12 15.09 -4.11 -5.40
CA PRO A 12 16.22 -4.22 -6.34
C PRO A 12 15.88 -4.92 -7.66
N SER A 13 14.84 -5.77 -7.66
CA SER A 13 14.36 -6.49 -8.85
C SER A 13 13.27 -5.75 -9.63
N GLY A 14 12.88 -4.55 -9.20
CA GLY A 14 11.84 -3.73 -9.82
C GLY A 14 10.66 -3.43 -8.89
N ASP A 15 9.57 -2.94 -9.48
CA ASP A 15 8.34 -2.65 -8.75
C ASP A 15 7.74 -3.94 -8.17
N ARG A 16 7.39 -3.92 -6.88
CA ARG A 16 6.58 -4.97 -6.24
C ARG A 16 5.15 -4.93 -6.80
N PRO A 17 4.39 -6.02 -6.66
CA PRO A 17 2.93 -5.95 -6.81
C PRO A 17 2.33 -4.90 -5.87
N LEU A 18 1.10 -4.47 -6.15
CA LEU A 18 0.36 -3.54 -5.30
C LEU A 18 0.38 -4.04 -3.85
N VAL A 19 0.82 -3.19 -2.94
CA VAL A 19 0.85 -3.50 -1.51
C VAL A 19 -0.30 -2.76 -0.83
N THR A 20 -0.99 -3.42 0.09
CA THR A 20 -1.92 -2.77 1.01
C THR A 20 -1.40 -2.77 2.43
N VAL A 21 -1.71 -1.73 3.20
CA VAL A 21 -1.42 -1.66 4.63
C VAL A 21 -2.59 -1.08 5.42
N ARG A 22 -2.86 -1.65 6.60
CA ARG A 22 -3.82 -1.10 7.57
C ARG A 22 -3.12 -0.17 8.56
N ALA A 23 -3.52 1.09 8.62
CA ALA A 23 -2.95 2.08 9.54
C ALA A 23 -3.97 3.17 9.89
N ALA A 24 -3.72 3.94 10.95
CA ALA A 24 -4.54 5.09 11.33
C ALA A 24 -4.34 6.28 10.36
N ALA A 25 -3.14 6.47 9.83
CA ALA A 25 -2.77 7.58 8.96
C ALA A 25 -1.66 7.19 7.97
N GLU A 26 -1.44 8.01 6.95
CA GLU A 26 -0.45 7.74 5.88
C GLU A 26 0.98 7.66 6.43
N GLY A 27 1.33 8.54 7.38
CA GLY A 27 2.63 8.49 8.04
C GLY A 27 2.86 7.19 8.82
N GLU A 28 1.82 6.64 9.47
CA GLU A 28 1.91 5.36 10.15
C GLU A 28 1.96 4.18 9.15
N ALA A 29 1.19 4.26 8.07
CA ALA A 29 1.27 3.30 6.97
C ALA A 29 2.69 3.21 6.41
N LYS A 30 3.34 4.35 6.18
CA LYS A 30 4.73 4.41 5.73
C LYS A 30 5.69 3.73 6.72
N LEU A 31 5.56 3.98 8.02
CA LEU A 31 6.38 3.32 9.04
C LEU A 31 6.22 1.80 9.03
N PHE A 32 4.99 1.28 8.90
CA PHE A 32 4.76 -0.16 8.81
C PHE A 32 5.35 -0.76 7.52
N LEU A 33 5.25 -0.05 6.40
CA LEU A 33 5.81 -0.50 5.13
C LEU A 33 7.35 -0.51 5.15
N GLU A 34 7.98 0.53 5.69
CA GLU A 34 9.44 0.59 5.84
C GLU A 34 9.95 -0.54 6.76
N ALA A 35 9.20 -0.90 7.79
CA ALA A 35 9.52 -2.04 8.64
C ALA A 35 9.31 -3.40 7.94
N ALA A 36 8.29 -3.52 7.09
CA ALA A 36 7.99 -4.74 6.34
C ALA A 36 8.92 -4.96 5.13
N TYR A 37 9.43 -3.86 4.55
CA TYR A 37 10.28 -3.84 3.37
C TYR A 37 11.58 -3.07 3.63
N PRO A 38 12.46 -3.56 4.53
CA PRO A 38 13.65 -2.81 4.96
C PRO A 38 14.69 -2.59 3.86
N ASP A 39 14.66 -3.40 2.80
CA ASP A 39 15.59 -3.35 1.68
C ASP A 39 14.99 -2.70 0.41
N ASP A 40 13.74 -2.24 0.46
CA ASP A 40 13.05 -1.64 -0.68
C ASP A 40 12.67 -0.17 -0.41
N ASP A 41 12.40 0.55 -1.49
CA ASP A 41 11.90 1.92 -1.43
C ASP A 41 10.36 1.94 -1.38
N VAL A 42 9.80 2.59 -0.36
CA VAL A 42 8.38 2.98 -0.33
C VAL A 42 8.21 4.26 -1.14
N VAL A 43 7.88 4.10 -2.43
CA VAL A 43 7.83 5.19 -3.41
C VAL A 43 6.60 6.08 -3.16
N GLU A 44 5.45 5.48 -2.89
CA GLU A 44 4.19 6.19 -2.73
C GLU A 44 3.26 5.41 -1.78
N VAL A 45 2.51 6.15 -0.96
CA VAL A 45 1.45 5.61 -0.09
C VAL A 45 0.24 6.51 -0.28
N ALA A 46 -0.93 5.91 -0.52
CA ALA A 46 -2.15 6.66 -0.75
C ALA A 46 -3.38 5.90 -0.28
N GLU A 47 -4.51 6.60 -0.16
CA GLU A 47 -5.79 5.94 0.00
C GLU A 47 -6.16 5.18 -1.28
N PRO A 48 -6.90 4.05 -1.19
CA PRO A 48 -7.21 3.20 -2.35
C PRO A 48 -7.98 3.90 -3.47
N GLY A 49 -8.68 5.00 -3.19
CA GLY A 49 -9.57 5.66 -4.15
C GLY A 49 -10.64 4.68 -4.67
N ASP A 50 -10.68 4.52 -5.99
CA ASP A 50 -11.59 3.59 -6.69
C ASP A 50 -11.10 2.13 -6.66
N TRP A 51 -9.91 1.86 -6.13
CA TRP A 51 -9.40 0.49 -6.05
C TRP A 51 -10.20 -0.32 -5.04
N VAL A 52 -10.78 -1.42 -5.53
CA VAL A 52 -11.51 -2.39 -4.72
C VAL A 52 -10.73 -3.71 -4.73
N SER A 53 -10.37 -4.22 -3.56
CA SER A 53 -9.79 -5.55 -3.45
C SER A 53 -10.88 -6.62 -3.42
N THR A 54 -10.69 -7.70 -4.17
CA THR A 54 -11.40 -8.96 -3.97
C THR A 54 -10.66 -9.92 -3.02
N SER A 55 -9.49 -9.50 -2.52
CA SER A 55 -8.59 -10.29 -1.68
C SER A 55 -8.55 -9.76 -0.24
N ASP A 56 -8.10 -10.59 0.69
CA ASP A 56 -7.92 -10.18 2.09
C ASP A 56 -6.84 -9.09 2.22
N THR A 57 -7.19 -8.00 2.90
CA THR A 57 -6.32 -6.84 3.15
C THR A 57 -5.98 -6.69 4.64
N GLY A 58 -6.36 -7.66 5.45
CA GLY A 58 -6.21 -7.61 6.89
C GLY A 58 -7.21 -6.68 7.58
N THR A 59 -7.17 -6.70 8.91
CA THR A 59 -8.08 -5.98 9.80
C THR A 59 -7.36 -5.21 10.91
N THR A 60 -6.11 -5.56 11.22
CA THR A 60 -5.33 -4.96 12.31
C THR A 60 -4.29 -3.97 11.82
N ALA A 61 -3.88 -3.04 12.69
CA ALA A 61 -2.82 -2.09 12.35
C ALA A 61 -1.52 -2.84 12.02
N GLY A 62 -0.86 -2.43 10.94
CA GLY A 62 0.36 -3.08 10.45
C GLY A 62 0.12 -4.32 9.58
N ASP A 63 -1.14 -4.69 9.28
CA ASP A 63 -1.40 -5.75 8.31
C ASP A 63 -0.96 -5.29 6.93
N VAL A 64 0.17 -5.83 6.44
CA VAL A 64 0.73 -5.58 5.11
C VAL A 64 0.47 -6.79 4.22
N ARG A 65 -0.06 -6.57 3.01
CA ARG A 65 -0.38 -7.63 2.04
C ARG A 65 0.02 -7.22 0.64
N GLU A 66 0.69 -8.12 -0.09
CA GLU A 66 0.90 -7.99 -1.52
C GLU A 66 -0.29 -8.56 -2.29
N HIS A 67 -0.58 -7.97 -3.45
CA HIS A 67 -1.61 -8.43 -4.38
C HIS A 67 -0.96 -8.84 -5.71
N PRO A 68 -0.48 -10.09 -5.84
CA PRO A 68 0.20 -10.56 -7.04
C PRO A 68 -0.65 -10.39 -8.30
N GLY A 69 -0.01 -9.97 -9.39
CA GLY A 69 -0.70 -9.69 -10.66
C GLY A 69 -1.44 -8.35 -10.71
N VAL A 70 -1.49 -7.60 -9.61
CA VAL A 70 -2.02 -6.23 -9.56
C VAL A 70 -0.86 -5.25 -9.53
N ALA A 71 -0.73 -4.43 -10.56
CA ALA A 71 0.23 -3.33 -10.57
C ALA A 71 -0.29 -2.14 -9.75
N TRP A 72 0.61 -1.24 -9.36
CA TRP A 72 0.28 0.03 -8.73
C TRP A 72 -0.87 0.75 -9.46
N GLN A 73 -1.88 1.19 -8.71
CA GLN A 73 -2.99 1.98 -9.21
C GLN A 73 -2.87 3.38 -8.61
N ALA A 74 -2.31 4.32 -9.38
CA ALA A 74 -2.19 5.70 -8.91
C ALA A 74 -3.59 6.25 -8.58
N PRO A 75 -3.77 6.91 -7.41
CA PRO A 75 -5.04 7.53 -7.08
C PRO A 75 -5.43 8.50 -8.18
N THR A 76 -6.69 8.43 -8.63
CA THR A 76 -7.28 9.42 -9.52
C THR A 76 -7.33 10.76 -8.79
N THR A 77 -6.28 11.56 -8.94
CA THR A 77 -6.26 12.95 -8.48
C THR A 77 -7.30 13.66 -9.33
N GLY A 78 -8.44 14.01 -8.72
CA GLY A 78 -9.55 14.63 -9.42
C GLY A 78 -9.09 15.91 -10.14
N LEU A 79 -8.95 15.83 -11.47
CA LEU A 79 -9.19 16.97 -12.33
C LEU A 79 -10.70 17.18 -12.32
N SER A 80 -11.18 17.97 -11.36
CA SER A 80 -12.47 18.68 -11.44
C SER A 80 -12.20 20.16 -11.57
#